data_AF-A0A1C5HWV9-F1
#
_entry.id   AF-A0A1C5HWV9-F1
#
_cell.length_a   1.000
_cell.length_b   1.000
_cell.length_c   1.000
_cell.angle_alpha   90.00
_cell.angle_beta   90.00
_cell.angle_gamma   90.00
#
_symmetry.space_group_name_H-M   'P 1'
#
loop_
_entity.id
_entity.type
_entity.pdbx_description
1 polymer ?
#
loop_
_entity_poly.entity_id
_entity_poly.type
_entity_poly.pdbx_seq_one_letter_code
_entity_poly.pdbx_strand_id
1 'polypeptide(L)'
;MGEARAVAERWVRQYAAREPGVRGALVSGSTLSMPDDAVLPPWSDVDVLVVRDAPAGKVGKVRWGGVLLEVTFLTWAELGEPEEVLGSFVFAGCLRAGAVLADPTGRLAATHRRVAAEFAEPRWVRRRCAGVRERIERGLRELDASASLPEQVMAWLFPTSLTAVVPLVAGLVEPTVRRRYVRAGEVLAGCGLAERYPGLLDLLDGGGVGAAGVREHLAGLARTFDVAAEVARTPFFFSADITPAARVVAVDGSAALVAAGFHREAMFWIVATYARCHLILAADAAERGAELLPLFEAAVADLGVASAADRRRRADAVLAYLPGLWETAELVLARR
;
A
#
# COMPACT_ATOMS: atom_id res chain seq x y z
N MET A 1 -9.48 18.73 1.99
CA MET A 1 -9.86 17.38 1.52
C MET A 1 -11.21 17.44 0.81
N GLY A 2 -12.17 18.22 1.31
CA GLY A 2 -13.47 18.42 0.66
C GLY A 2 -13.35 18.87 -0.80
N GLU A 3 -12.44 19.81 -1.10
CA GLU A 3 -12.14 20.20 -2.49
C GLU A 3 -11.64 19.03 -3.35
N ALA A 4 -10.73 18.22 -2.81
CA ALA A 4 -10.19 17.06 -3.52
C ALA A 4 -11.25 15.97 -3.77
N ARG A 5 -12.16 15.74 -2.81
CA ARG A 5 -13.32 14.86 -2.99
C ARG A 5 -14.27 15.38 -4.08
N ALA A 6 -14.54 16.69 -4.09
CA ALA A 6 -15.37 17.30 -5.13
C ALA A 6 -14.73 17.22 -6.52
N VAL A 7 -13.40 17.32 -6.61
CA VAL A 7 -12.65 17.08 -7.86
C VAL A 7 -12.81 15.63 -8.33
N ALA A 8 -12.66 14.65 -7.43
CA ALA A 8 -12.85 13.24 -7.73
C ALA A 8 -14.30 12.92 -8.16
N GLU A 9 -15.30 13.50 -7.50
CA GLU A 9 -16.71 13.34 -7.86
C GLU A 9 -17.01 13.85 -9.28
N ARG A 10 -16.48 15.04 -9.63
CA ARG A 10 -16.62 15.59 -10.99
C ARG A 10 -15.96 14.70 -12.03
N TRP A 11 -14.77 14.16 -11.71
CA TRP A 11 -14.09 13.21 -12.59
C TRP A 11 -14.93 11.95 -12.82
N VAL A 12 -15.45 11.33 -11.74
CA VAL A 12 -16.32 10.15 -11.81
C VAL A 12 -17.56 10.43 -12.66
N ARG A 13 -18.21 11.58 -12.46
CA ARG A 13 -19.42 11.96 -13.20
C ARG A 13 -19.15 12.05 -14.69
N GLN A 14 -18.04 12.69 -15.09
CA GLN A 14 -17.66 12.80 -16.49
C GLN A 14 -17.24 11.46 -17.10
N TYR A 15 -16.56 10.62 -16.33
CA TYR A 15 -16.17 9.28 -16.76
C TYR A 15 -17.40 8.38 -16.96
N ALA A 16 -18.29 8.31 -15.97
CA ALA A 16 -19.51 7.50 -16.00
C ALA A 16 -20.47 7.91 -17.13
N ALA A 17 -20.53 9.21 -17.47
CA ALA A 17 -21.34 9.69 -18.60
C ALA A 17 -20.88 9.13 -19.96
N ARG A 18 -19.62 8.71 -20.08
CA ARG A 18 -19.03 8.13 -21.30
C ARG A 18 -18.95 6.61 -21.26
N GLU A 19 -19.15 6.02 -20.09
CA GLU A 19 -18.91 4.61 -19.81
C GLU A 19 -20.16 3.97 -19.19
N PRO A 20 -21.11 3.47 -20.00
CA PRO A 20 -22.41 2.96 -19.53
C PRO A 20 -22.32 1.79 -18.55
N GLY A 21 -21.17 1.12 -18.47
CA GLY A 21 -20.92 0.00 -17.57
C GLY A 21 -20.57 0.41 -16.13
N VAL A 22 -20.47 1.70 -15.81
CA VAL A 22 -20.23 2.17 -14.44
C VAL A 22 -21.51 2.02 -13.61
N ARG A 23 -21.37 1.45 -12.40
CA ARG A 23 -22.46 1.15 -11.46
C ARG A 23 -22.33 1.81 -10.10
N GLY A 24 -21.16 2.39 -9.82
CA GLY A 24 -20.93 3.17 -8.63
C GLY A 24 -19.47 3.59 -8.54
N ALA A 25 -19.19 4.49 -7.61
CA ALA A 25 -17.83 4.87 -7.27
C ALA A 25 -17.74 5.35 -5.83
N LEU A 26 -16.58 5.17 -5.22
CA LEU A 26 -16.28 5.59 -3.86
C LEU A 26 -14.80 5.95 -3.71
N VAL A 27 -14.50 6.75 -2.69
CA VAL A 27 -13.13 7.00 -2.26
C VAL A 27 -12.63 5.82 -1.42
N SER A 28 -11.33 5.56 -1.49
CA SER A 28 -10.64 4.58 -0.64
C SER A 28 -9.35 5.17 -0.04
N GLY A 29 -8.61 4.33 0.67
CA GLY A 29 -7.25 4.63 1.11
C GLY A 29 -7.15 5.65 2.24
N SER A 30 -5.96 6.22 2.38
CA SER A 30 -5.58 6.99 3.57
C SER A 30 -6.32 8.33 3.74
N THR A 31 -6.93 8.83 2.66
CA THR A 31 -7.66 10.11 2.66
C THR A 31 -9.08 10.00 3.24
N LEU A 32 -9.56 8.79 3.51
CA LEU A 32 -10.89 8.56 4.10
C LEU A 32 -11.05 9.21 5.47
N SER A 33 -10.01 9.13 6.30
CA SER A 33 -10.02 9.64 7.67
C SER A 33 -9.69 11.13 7.79
N MET A 34 -9.41 11.81 6.68
CA MET A 34 -9.07 13.23 6.68
C MET A 34 -10.35 14.09 6.80
N PRO A 35 -10.38 15.04 7.75
CA PRO A 35 -11.41 16.09 7.81
C PRO A 35 -11.50 16.88 6.50
N ASP A 36 -12.68 17.43 6.18
CA ASP A 36 -12.89 18.12 4.91
C ASP A 36 -12.01 19.38 4.76
N ASP A 37 -11.70 20.06 5.88
CA ASP A 37 -10.82 21.22 5.97
C ASP A 37 -9.32 20.87 5.92
N ALA A 38 -8.95 19.60 6.09
CA ALA A 38 -7.55 19.18 6.08
C ALA A 38 -6.92 19.36 4.68
N VAL A 39 -5.76 20.00 4.61
CA VAL A 39 -5.03 20.16 3.33
C VAL A 39 -4.47 18.80 2.89
N LEU A 40 -4.75 18.39 1.65
CA LEU A 40 -4.17 17.19 1.06
C LEU A 40 -2.67 17.44 0.84
N PRO A 41 -1.76 16.64 1.43
CA PRO A 41 -0.34 16.81 1.18
C PRO A 41 -0.01 16.67 -0.32
N PRO A 42 0.98 17.40 -0.85
CA PRO A 42 1.28 17.39 -2.30
C PRO A 42 1.81 16.05 -2.81
N TRP A 43 2.24 15.16 -1.91
CA TRP A 43 2.69 13.78 -2.16
C TRP A 43 1.61 12.73 -1.89
N SER A 44 0.36 13.14 -1.74
CA SER A 44 -0.81 12.28 -1.55
C SER A 44 -1.71 12.31 -2.77
N ASP A 45 -2.26 11.15 -3.09
CA ASP A 45 -3.29 10.90 -4.07
C ASP A 45 -4.66 10.68 -3.40
N VAL A 46 -5.72 10.73 -4.21
CA VAL A 46 -7.06 10.30 -3.84
C VAL A 46 -7.36 8.99 -4.55
N ASP A 47 -7.44 7.89 -3.80
CA ASP A 47 -7.84 6.59 -4.32
C ASP A 47 -9.33 6.59 -4.65
N VAL A 48 -9.66 6.29 -5.90
CA VAL A 48 -11.03 6.19 -6.41
C VAL A 48 -11.28 4.76 -6.88
N LEU A 49 -12.23 4.09 -6.23
CA LEU A 49 -12.74 2.79 -6.67
C LEU A 49 -13.98 3.02 -7.54
N VAL A 50 -13.97 2.50 -8.76
CA VAL A 50 -15.11 2.58 -9.68
C VAL A 50 -15.64 1.17 -9.93
N VAL A 51 -16.88 0.93 -9.51
CA VAL A 51 -17.57 -0.36 -9.67
C VAL A 51 -18.19 -0.44 -11.05
N ARG A 52 -17.94 -1.54 -11.76
CA ARG A 52 -18.37 -1.78 -13.14
C ARG A 52 -19.10 -3.12 -13.29
N ASP A 53 -19.85 -3.26 -14.38
CA ASP A 53 -20.45 -4.55 -14.77
C ASP A 53 -19.41 -5.56 -15.25
N ALA A 54 -18.38 -5.08 -15.95
CA ALA A 54 -17.34 -5.90 -16.56
C ALA A 54 -15.94 -5.39 -16.17
N PRO A 55 -14.93 -6.29 -16.12
CA PRO A 55 -13.55 -5.90 -15.90
C PRO A 55 -13.07 -4.87 -16.92
N ALA A 56 -12.13 -4.02 -16.51
CA ALA A 56 -11.54 -3.01 -17.37
C ALA A 56 -10.05 -2.82 -17.05
N GLY A 57 -9.28 -2.37 -18.05
CA GLY A 57 -7.88 -2.03 -17.87
C GLY A 57 -7.73 -0.86 -16.88
N LYS A 58 -6.65 -0.87 -16.08
CA LYS A 58 -6.39 0.18 -15.09
C LYS A 58 -6.20 1.53 -15.77
N VAL A 59 -6.85 2.58 -15.25
CA VAL A 59 -6.53 3.98 -15.58
C VAL A 59 -5.29 4.44 -14.81
N GLY A 60 -5.14 4.02 -13.55
CA GLY A 60 -3.97 4.35 -12.73
C GLY A 60 -4.00 5.79 -12.24
N LYS A 61 -2.83 6.46 -12.23
CA LYS A 61 -2.63 7.80 -11.67
C LYS A 61 -2.86 8.89 -12.72
N VAL A 62 -3.84 9.75 -12.50
CA VAL A 62 -4.20 10.85 -13.40
C VAL A 62 -4.30 12.16 -12.62
N ARG A 63 -3.68 13.22 -13.15
CA ARG A 63 -3.89 14.58 -12.62
C ARG A 63 -5.17 15.16 -13.19
N TRP A 64 -6.09 15.56 -12.31
CA TRP A 64 -7.35 16.18 -12.68
C TRP A 64 -7.68 17.30 -11.69
N GLY A 65 -7.99 18.51 -12.20
CA GLY A 65 -8.35 19.65 -11.36
C GLY A 65 -7.33 19.98 -10.25
N GLY A 66 -6.03 19.76 -10.50
CA GLY A 66 -4.96 19.98 -9.51
C GLY A 66 -4.74 18.83 -8.51
N VAL A 67 -5.55 17.78 -8.57
CA VAL A 67 -5.46 16.61 -7.66
C VAL A 67 -4.93 15.40 -8.43
N LEU A 68 -4.08 14.59 -7.78
CA LEU A 68 -3.68 13.29 -8.29
C LEU A 68 -4.72 12.24 -7.87
N LEU A 69 -5.43 11.66 -8.84
CA LEU A 69 -6.38 10.57 -8.62
C LEU A 69 -5.71 9.24 -8.95
N GLU A 70 -5.85 8.24 -8.08
CA GLU A 70 -5.50 6.86 -8.39
C GLU A 70 -6.78 6.05 -8.59
N VAL A 71 -7.08 5.68 -9.84
CA VAL A 71 -8.34 5.03 -10.21
C VAL A 71 -8.16 3.53 -10.37
N THR A 72 -8.92 2.77 -9.58
CA THR A 72 -9.02 1.32 -9.67
C THR A 72 -10.42 0.89 -10.06
N PHE A 73 -10.53 0.03 -11.07
CA PHE A 73 -11.79 -0.62 -11.44
C PHE A 73 -11.95 -1.94 -10.70
N LEU A 74 -13.18 -2.22 -10.32
CA LEU A 74 -13.60 -3.52 -9.79
C LEU A 74 -15.02 -3.82 -10.26
N THR A 75 -15.36 -5.10 -10.30
CA THR A 75 -16.71 -5.60 -10.54
C THR A 75 -17.44 -5.84 -9.23
N TRP A 76 -18.76 -6.01 -9.31
CA TRP A 76 -19.54 -6.47 -8.16
C TRP A 76 -19.10 -7.85 -7.64
N ALA A 77 -18.66 -8.73 -8.53
CA ALA A 77 -18.14 -10.04 -8.15
C ALA A 77 -16.82 -9.92 -7.37
N GLU A 78 -15.95 -8.96 -7.72
CA GLU A 78 -14.71 -8.70 -6.99
C GLU A 78 -14.93 -7.98 -5.65
N LEU A 79 -15.95 -7.13 -5.55
CA LEU A 79 -16.33 -6.49 -4.29
C LEU A 79 -16.96 -7.49 -3.31
N GLY A 80 -17.81 -8.39 -3.85
CA GLY A 80 -18.53 -9.39 -3.08
C GLY A 80 -19.77 -8.87 -2.36
N GLU A 81 -20.41 -9.79 -1.63
CA GLU A 81 -21.56 -9.50 -0.76
C GLU A 81 -21.12 -8.85 0.56
N PRO A 82 -22.02 -8.19 1.32
CA PRO A 82 -21.64 -7.43 2.51
C PRO A 82 -20.82 -8.20 3.56
N GLU A 83 -21.06 -9.50 3.75
CA GLU A 83 -20.29 -10.37 4.63
C GLU A 83 -18.85 -10.58 4.16
N GLU A 84 -18.64 -10.65 2.85
CA GLU A 84 -17.32 -10.74 2.24
C GLU A 84 -16.58 -9.41 2.38
N VAL A 85 -17.29 -8.30 2.18
CA VAL A 85 -16.76 -6.95 2.43
C VAL A 85 -16.37 -6.78 3.90
N LEU A 86 -17.22 -7.17 4.85
CA LEU A 86 -16.95 -7.11 6.29
C LEU A 86 -15.71 -7.92 6.70
N GLY A 87 -15.52 -9.08 6.06
CA GLY A 87 -14.35 -9.93 6.25
C GLY A 87 -13.09 -9.46 5.51
N SER A 88 -13.19 -8.49 4.61
CA SER A 88 -12.08 -8.02 3.78
C SER A 88 -11.32 -6.87 4.44
N PHE A 89 -10.03 -7.06 4.71
CA PHE A 89 -9.16 -5.98 5.18
C PHE A 89 -8.86 -4.93 4.10
N VAL A 90 -9.24 -5.19 2.84
CA VAL A 90 -9.06 -4.29 1.70
C VAL A 90 -10.30 -3.39 1.52
N PHE A 91 -11.51 -3.94 1.63
CA PHE A 91 -12.75 -3.23 1.29
C PHE A 91 -13.58 -2.78 2.49
N ALA A 92 -13.48 -3.44 3.66
CA ALA A 92 -14.33 -3.08 4.79
C ALA A 92 -14.18 -1.60 5.18
N GLY A 93 -12.94 -1.09 5.13
CA GLY A 93 -12.61 0.25 5.57
C GLY A 93 -13.21 1.36 4.71
N CYS A 94 -13.05 1.25 3.38
CA CYS A 94 -13.65 2.20 2.45
C CYS A 94 -15.18 2.15 2.46
N LEU A 95 -15.77 0.96 2.58
CA LEU A 95 -17.23 0.81 2.66
C LEU A 95 -17.78 1.26 4.01
N ARG A 96 -17.02 1.13 5.11
CA ARG A 96 -17.39 1.73 6.41
C ARG A 96 -17.45 3.24 6.32
N ALA A 97 -16.45 3.87 5.69
CA ALA A 97 -16.36 5.33 5.64
C ALA A 97 -17.51 5.97 4.84
N GLY A 98 -18.13 5.22 3.92
CA GLY A 98 -19.30 5.68 3.17
C GLY A 98 -19.01 6.85 2.23
N ALA A 99 -17.74 7.03 1.83
CA ALA A 99 -17.29 8.09 0.94
C ALA A 99 -17.68 7.82 -0.52
N VAL A 100 -18.98 7.64 -0.77
CA VAL A 100 -19.58 7.32 -2.06
C VAL A 100 -19.59 8.56 -2.94
N LEU A 101 -19.05 8.43 -4.15
CA LEU A 101 -19.03 9.48 -5.18
C LEU A 101 -20.18 9.32 -6.19
N ALA A 102 -20.62 8.09 -6.43
CA ALA A 102 -21.77 7.78 -7.27
C ALA A 102 -22.40 6.44 -6.85
N ASP A 103 -23.72 6.36 -6.75
CA ASP A 103 -24.44 5.11 -6.47
C ASP A 103 -25.81 5.08 -7.15
N PRO A 104 -25.87 4.97 -8.49
CA PRO A 104 -27.12 4.96 -9.25
C PRO A 104 -28.03 3.78 -8.87
N THR A 105 -27.49 2.72 -8.26
CA THR A 105 -28.25 1.51 -7.91
C THR A 105 -28.69 1.48 -6.44
N GLY A 106 -28.15 2.34 -5.58
CA GLY A 106 -28.33 2.27 -4.13
C GLY A 106 -27.60 1.11 -3.45
N ARG A 107 -26.88 0.26 -4.20
CA ARG A 107 -26.23 -0.95 -3.67
C ARG A 107 -25.00 -0.59 -2.83
N LEU A 108 -24.22 0.44 -3.18
CA LEU A 108 -23.10 0.88 -2.35
C LEU A 108 -23.58 1.45 -1.01
N ALA A 109 -24.65 2.25 -1.01
CA ALA A 109 -25.25 2.78 0.20
C ALA A 109 -25.85 1.67 1.09
N ALA A 110 -26.46 0.65 0.49
CA ALA A 110 -26.95 -0.53 1.22
C ALA A 110 -25.79 -1.30 1.88
N THR A 111 -24.72 -1.59 1.13
CA THR A 111 -23.52 -2.24 1.67
C THR A 111 -22.86 -1.40 2.75
N HIS A 112 -22.69 -0.08 2.54
CA HIS A 112 -22.14 0.83 3.54
C HIS A 112 -22.91 0.77 4.86
N ARG A 113 -24.24 0.85 4.85
CA ARG A 113 -25.05 0.80 6.08
C ARG A 113 -24.79 -0.46 6.89
N ARG A 114 -24.72 -1.61 6.21
CA ARG A 114 -24.46 -2.89 6.85
C ARG A 114 -23.03 -2.98 7.37
N VAL A 115 -22.06 -2.60 6.55
CA VAL A 115 -20.65 -2.61 6.92
C VAL A 115 -20.41 -1.69 8.10
N ALA A 116 -20.92 -0.45 8.08
CA ALA A 116 -20.76 0.51 9.17
C ALA A 116 -21.34 0.01 10.50
N ALA A 117 -22.48 -0.67 10.47
CA ALA A 117 -23.10 -1.23 11.67
C ALA A 117 -22.28 -2.38 12.29
N GLU A 118 -21.75 -3.28 11.45
CA GLU A 118 -21.09 -4.50 11.92
C GLU A 118 -19.54 -4.40 11.94
N PHE A 119 -18.95 -3.33 11.39
CA PHE A 119 -17.50 -3.21 11.15
C PHE A 119 -16.66 -3.49 12.40
N ALA A 120 -17.11 -3.00 13.55
CA ALA A 120 -16.37 -3.11 14.80
C ALA A 120 -16.60 -4.46 15.52
N GLU A 121 -17.48 -5.33 15.03
CA GLU A 121 -17.75 -6.59 15.71
C GLU A 121 -16.49 -7.48 15.75
N PRO A 122 -16.16 -8.09 16.91
CA PRO A 122 -14.93 -8.87 17.07
C PRO A 122 -14.76 -9.98 16.02
N ARG A 123 -15.85 -10.64 15.61
CA ARG A 123 -15.81 -11.70 14.58
C ARG A 123 -15.29 -11.19 13.23
N TRP A 124 -15.69 -9.98 12.84
CA TRP A 124 -15.29 -9.37 11.57
C TRP A 124 -13.87 -8.81 11.65
N VAL A 125 -13.47 -8.25 12.79
CA VAL A 125 -12.07 -7.86 13.03
C VAL A 125 -11.14 -9.07 12.92
N ARG A 126 -11.45 -10.17 13.60
CA ARG A 126 -10.66 -11.41 13.53
C ARG A 126 -10.58 -11.97 12.12
N ARG A 127 -11.70 -11.99 11.39
CA ARG A 127 -11.73 -12.44 10.00
C ARG A 127 -10.80 -11.61 9.12
N ARG A 128 -10.79 -10.28 9.29
CA ARG A 128 -9.87 -9.39 8.56
C ARG A 128 -8.42 -9.64 8.94
N CYS A 129 -8.09 -9.75 10.23
CA CYS A 129 -6.75 -10.08 10.69
C CYS A 129 -6.28 -11.43 10.12
N ALA A 130 -7.16 -12.44 10.08
CA ALA A 130 -6.87 -13.74 9.49
C ALA A 130 -6.58 -13.62 7.99
N GLY A 131 -7.36 -12.84 7.24
CA GLY A 131 -7.11 -12.57 5.82
C GLY A 131 -5.76 -11.90 5.57
N VAL A 132 -5.33 -10.96 6.43
CA VAL A 132 -3.98 -10.36 6.36
C VAL A 132 -2.92 -11.43 6.58
N ARG A 133 -3.07 -12.26 7.63
CA ARG A 133 -2.14 -13.34 7.95
C ARG A 133 -2.01 -14.36 6.82
N GLU A 134 -3.12 -14.83 6.25
CA GLU A 134 -3.12 -15.75 5.12
C GLU A 134 -2.39 -15.16 3.90
N ARG A 135 -2.56 -13.85 3.65
CA ARG A 135 -1.84 -13.16 2.57
C ARG A 135 -0.33 -13.12 2.81
N ILE A 136 0.11 -12.89 4.05
CA ILE A 136 1.52 -12.96 4.44
C ILE A 136 2.05 -14.38 4.20
N GLU A 137 1.37 -15.37 4.77
CA GLU A 137 1.80 -16.76 4.74
C GLU A 137 1.95 -17.30 3.32
N ARG A 138 0.94 -17.10 2.47
CA ARG A 138 0.97 -17.52 1.06
C ARG A 138 2.12 -16.85 0.31
N GLY A 139 2.23 -15.52 0.39
CA GLY A 139 3.25 -14.78 -0.35
C GLY A 139 4.68 -15.17 0.03
N LEU A 140 4.95 -15.45 1.31
CA LEU A 140 6.28 -15.82 1.78
C LEU A 140 6.62 -17.30 1.56
N ARG A 141 5.64 -18.19 1.41
CA ARG A 141 5.89 -19.60 1.06
C ARG A 141 6.23 -19.79 -0.41
N GLU A 142 5.72 -18.92 -1.28
CA GLU A 142 5.85 -19.00 -2.74
C GLU A 142 7.06 -18.22 -3.31
N LEU A 143 8.08 -17.93 -2.50
CA LEU A 143 9.27 -17.21 -2.99
C LEU A 143 10.06 -18.06 -3.99
N ASP A 144 10.17 -17.56 -5.22
CA ASP A 144 10.94 -18.18 -6.30
C ASP A 144 12.39 -17.66 -6.31
N ALA A 145 13.34 -18.55 -6.01
CA ALA A 145 14.76 -18.21 -6.02
C ALA A 145 15.35 -18.02 -7.43
N SER A 146 14.64 -18.44 -8.48
CA SER A 146 15.08 -18.32 -9.88
C SER A 146 14.65 -17.02 -10.56
N ALA A 147 13.70 -16.29 -9.97
CA ALA A 147 13.24 -14.99 -10.45
C ALA A 147 14.37 -13.94 -10.42
N SER A 148 14.21 -12.84 -11.14
CA SER A 148 15.19 -11.74 -11.10
C SER A 148 15.26 -11.09 -9.71
N LEU A 149 16.38 -10.45 -9.38
CA LEU A 149 16.54 -9.74 -8.08
C LEU A 149 15.35 -8.82 -7.74
N PRO A 150 14.89 -7.90 -8.61
CA PRO A 150 13.75 -7.04 -8.28
C PRO A 150 12.45 -7.81 -8.04
N GLU A 151 12.20 -8.91 -8.75
CA GLU A 151 11.02 -9.76 -8.51
C GLU A 151 11.08 -10.44 -7.16
N GLN A 152 12.23 -11.03 -6.80
CA GLN A 152 12.43 -11.67 -5.50
C GLN A 152 12.27 -10.66 -4.35
N VAL A 153 12.83 -9.47 -4.49
CA VAL A 153 12.70 -8.39 -3.50
C VAL A 153 11.24 -8.01 -3.33
N MET A 154 10.50 -7.80 -4.42
CA MET A 154 9.06 -7.47 -4.36
C MET A 154 8.24 -8.59 -3.70
N ALA A 155 8.50 -9.84 -4.08
CA ALA A 155 7.78 -11.01 -3.57
C ALA A 155 8.00 -11.23 -2.06
N TRP A 156 9.18 -10.90 -1.54
CA TRP A 156 9.47 -10.95 -0.10
C TRP A 156 8.92 -9.72 0.65
N LEU A 157 9.19 -8.53 0.13
CA LEU A 157 9.00 -7.27 0.82
C LEU A 157 7.51 -6.94 1.05
N PHE A 158 6.65 -7.18 0.04
CA PHE A 158 5.22 -6.86 0.15
C PHE A 158 4.50 -7.70 1.20
N PRO A 159 4.58 -9.04 1.21
CA PRO A 159 4.02 -9.86 2.29
C PRO A 159 4.61 -9.49 3.66
N THR A 160 5.92 -9.27 3.76
CA THR A 160 6.56 -8.83 5.01
C THR A 160 5.93 -7.54 5.56
N SER A 161 5.64 -6.57 4.69
CA SER A 161 5.04 -5.29 5.08
C SER A 161 3.61 -5.37 5.62
N LEU A 162 2.90 -6.47 5.35
CA LEU A 162 1.55 -6.67 5.86
C LEU A 162 1.54 -7.01 7.34
N THR A 163 2.68 -7.35 7.95
CA THR A 163 2.79 -7.49 9.40
C THR A 163 2.36 -6.22 10.15
N ALA A 164 2.68 -5.03 9.60
CA ALA A 164 2.22 -3.75 10.13
C ALA A 164 0.71 -3.49 9.92
N VAL A 165 0.06 -4.18 8.99
CA VAL A 165 -1.39 -4.02 8.73
C VAL A 165 -2.22 -4.72 9.80
N VAL A 166 -1.73 -5.81 10.37
CA VAL A 166 -2.44 -6.57 11.41
C VAL A 166 -2.85 -5.70 12.62
N PRO A 167 -1.95 -4.96 13.29
CA PRO A 167 -2.34 -4.10 14.41
C PRO A 167 -3.28 -2.96 13.97
N LEU A 168 -3.14 -2.43 12.75
CA LEU A 168 -4.06 -1.40 12.23
C LEU A 168 -5.49 -1.93 12.12
N VAL A 169 -5.65 -3.10 11.50
CA VAL A 169 -6.95 -3.77 11.36
C VAL A 169 -7.56 -4.10 12.72
N ALA A 170 -6.75 -4.64 13.64
CA ALA A 170 -7.18 -4.94 15.01
C ALA A 170 -7.66 -3.67 15.74
N GLY A 171 -6.96 -2.55 15.56
CA GLY A 171 -7.27 -1.25 16.14
C GLY A 171 -8.32 -0.44 15.37
N LEU A 172 -8.97 -1.02 14.35
CA LEU A 172 -9.97 -0.33 13.50
C LEU A 172 -9.44 0.92 12.79
N VAL A 173 -8.11 1.02 12.63
CA VAL A 173 -7.42 2.10 11.92
C VAL A 173 -7.24 1.69 10.46
N GLU A 174 -7.61 2.59 9.56
CA GLU A 174 -7.46 2.33 8.13
C GLU A 174 -6.00 2.08 7.77
N PRO A 175 -5.69 0.95 7.10
CA PRO A 175 -4.36 0.70 6.60
C PRO A 175 -3.96 1.81 5.62
N THR A 176 -2.83 2.46 5.90
CA THR A 176 -2.23 3.38 4.94
C THR A 176 -1.21 2.63 4.11
N VAL A 177 -0.93 3.09 2.90
CA VAL A 177 0.14 2.49 2.10
C VAL A 177 1.47 2.95 2.67
N ARG A 178 1.81 4.24 2.54
CA ARG A 178 3.12 4.79 2.92
C ARG A 178 3.43 4.68 4.42
N ARG A 179 2.50 5.13 5.26
CA ARG A 179 2.71 5.32 6.69
C ARG A 179 2.36 4.10 7.54
N ARG A 180 2.15 2.91 6.96
CA ARG A 180 1.62 1.74 7.70
C ARG A 180 2.40 1.41 8.96
N TYR A 181 3.73 1.43 8.90
CA TYR A 181 4.57 1.14 10.05
C TYR A 181 4.45 2.22 11.12
N VAL A 182 4.51 3.50 10.73
CA VAL A 182 4.34 4.63 11.66
C VAL A 182 2.99 4.53 12.37
N ARG A 183 1.91 4.32 11.60
CA ARG A 183 0.55 4.18 12.15
C ARG A 183 0.41 2.93 13.03
N ALA A 184 1.07 1.84 12.68
CA ALA A 184 1.07 0.63 13.50
C ALA A 184 1.74 0.88 14.85
N GLY A 185 2.88 1.59 14.86
CA GLY A 185 3.54 2.02 16.09
C GLY A 185 2.64 2.88 16.97
N GLU A 186 1.91 3.83 16.38
CA GLU A 186 0.94 4.67 17.10
C GLU A 186 -0.20 3.84 17.72
N VAL A 187 -0.76 2.87 16.99
CA VAL A 187 -1.80 1.96 17.52
C VAL A 187 -1.25 1.11 18.66
N LEU A 188 -0.07 0.51 18.49
CA LEU A 188 0.55 -0.29 19.53
C LEU A 188 0.83 0.54 20.79
N ALA A 189 1.36 1.75 20.64
CA ALA A 189 1.60 2.65 21.75
C ALA A 189 0.30 3.04 22.47
N GLY A 190 -0.77 3.37 21.71
CA GLY A 190 -2.09 3.68 22.28
C GLY A 190 -2.70 2.52 23.09
N CYS A 191 -2.35 1.28 22.77
CA CYS A 191 -2.78 0.08 23.51
C CYS A 191 -1.78 -0.37 24.60
N GLY A 192 -0.72 0.39 24.89
CA GLY A 192 0.31 0.03 25.86
C GLY A 192 1.12 -1.21 25.44
N LEU A 193 1.43 -1.31 24.15
CA LEU A 193 2.19 -2.39 23.48
C LEU A 193 3.36 -1.82 22.66
N ALA A 194 3.85 -0.63 23.02
CA ALA A 194 4.90 0.08 22.29
C ALA A 194 6.19 -0.75 22.15
N GLU A 195 6.48 -1.61 23.13
CA GLU A 195 7.63 -2.52 23.15
C GLU A 195 7.63 -3.53 22.01
N ARG A 196 6.48 -3.77 21.36
CA ARG A 196 6.36 -4.69 20.22
C ARG A 196 6.73 -4.04 18.88
N TYR A 197 6.80 -2.72 18.82
CA TYR A 197 7.06 -2.01 17.58
C TYR A 197 8.46 -2.23 16.99
N PRO A 198 9.56 -2.24 17.79
CA PRO A 198 10.88 -2.55 17.27
C PRO A 198 10.95 -3.92 16.58
N GLY A 199 10.31 -4.95 17.15
CA GLY A 199 10.26 -6.28 16.55
C GLY A 199 9.57 -6.30 15.17
N LEU A 200 8.54 -5.46 14.95
CA LEU A 200 7.93 -5.30 13.63
C LEU A 200 8.87 -4.64 12.62
N LEU A 201 9.66 -3.65 13.04
CA LEU A 201 10.64 -3.00 12.16
C LEU A 201 11.81 -3.93 11.85
N ASP A 202 12.24 -4.75 12.81
CA ASP A 202 13.34 -5.69 12.61
C ASP A 202 13.02 -6.76 11.56
N LEU A 203 11.73 -7.10 11.36
CA LEU A 203 11.28 -7.95 10.24
C LEU A 203 11.45 -7.30 8.87
N LEU A 204 11.51 -5.97 8.81
CA LEU A 204 11.69 -5.21 7.58
C LEU A 204 13.17 -5.05 7.24
N ASP A 205 14.00 -4.59 8.18
CA ASP A 205 15.36 -4.13 7.88
C ASP A 205 16.49 -4.87 8.62
N GLY A 206 16.18 -5.85 9.47
CA GLY A 206 17.17 -6.72 10.08
C GLY A 206 17.96 -6.10 11.22
N GLY A 207 17.48 -4.98 11.79
CA GLY A 207 18.15 -4.29 12.90
C GLY A 207 18.57 -2.85 12.56
N GLY A 208 18.15 -2.34 11.40
CA GLY A 208 18.21 -0.91 11.08
C GLY A 208 19.29 -0.53 10.06
N VAL A 209 18.89 0.32 9.11
CA VAL A 209 19.81 1.11 8.28
C VAL A 209 19.88 2.51 8.87
N GLY A 210 21.07 3.08 9.05
CA GLY A 210 21.23 4.43 9.60
C GLY A 210 20.60 5.50 8.70
N ALA A 211 20.09 6.59 9.29
CA ALA A 211 19.42 7.66 8.55
C ALA A 211 20.28 8.29 7.43
N ALA A 212 21.61 8.30 7.58
CA ALA A 212 22.52 8.77 6.54
C ALA A 212 22.49 7.84 5.31
N GLY A 213 22.64 6.53 5.51
CA GLY A 213 22.55 5.53 4.44
C GLY A 213 21.18 5.54 3.74
N VAL A 214 20.08 5.68 4.49
CA VAL A 214 18.74 5.82 3.89
C VAL A 214 18.63 7.06 2.97
N ARG A 215 19.27 8.19 3.34
CA ARG A 215 19.31 9.37 2.47
C ARG A 215 20.11 9.14 1.20
N GLU A 216 21.22 8.42 1.29
CA GLU A 216 22.04 8.05 0.12
C GLU A 216 21.26 7.12 -0.82
N HIS A 217 20.57 6.12 -0.28
CA HIS A 217 19.71 5.22 -1.05
C HIS A 217 18.55 5.97 -1.71
N LEU A 218 17.95 6.95 -1.03
CA LEU A 218 16.91 7.79 -1.61
C LEU A 218 17.44 8.66 -2.76
N ALA A 219 18.65 9.21 -2.64
CA ALA A 219 19.29 9.97 -3.70
C ALA A 219 19.62 9.10 -4.92
N GLY A 220 20.06 7.86 -4.69
CA GLY A 220 20.22 6.87 -5.75
C GLY A 220 18.88 6.53 -6.42
N LEU A 221 17.83 6.33 -5.62
CA LEU A 221 16.50 6.00 -6.12
C LEU A 221 15.96 7.11 -7.01
N ALA A 222 16.13 8.37 -6.62
CA ALA A 222 15.67 9.50 -7.41
C ALA A 222 16.26 9.46 -8.83
N ARG A 223 17.55 9.15 -8.97
CA ARG A 223 18.19 8.99 -10.29
C ARG A 223 17.61 7.82 -11.06
N THR A 224 17.48 6.65 -10.42
CA THR A 224 16.95 5.45 -11.06
C THR A 224 15.48 5.61 -11.47
N PHE A 225 14.69 6.30 -10.65
CA PHE A 225 13.30 6.62 -10.92
C PHE A 225 13.17 7.53 -12.15
N ASP A 226 13.97 8.60 -12.21
CA ASP A 226 13.91 9.57 -13.30
C ASP A 226 14.20 8.88 -14.66
N VAL A 227 15.21 7.99 -14.70
CA VAL A 227 15.53 7.19 -15.89
C VAL A 227 14.42 6.19 -16.22
N ALA A 228 13.92 5.45 -15.23
CA ALA A 228 12.85 4.46 -15.46
C ALA A 228 11.57 5.12 -15.97
N ALA A 229 11.17 6.26 -15.40
CA ALA A 229 9.98 7.00 -15.79
C ALA A 229 10.10 7.62 -17.20
N GLU A 230 11.31 7.96 -17.64
CA GLU A 230 11.59 8.47 -19.00
C GLU A 230 11.43 7.38 -20.07
N VAL A 231 11.94 6.16 -19.79
CA VAL A 231 12.02 5.09 -20.80
C VAL A 231 10.84 4.12 -20.79
N ALA A 232 9.98 4.19 -19.77
CA ALA A 232 8.86 3.27 -19.57
C ALA A 232 7.92 3.19 -20.77
N ARG A 233 7.79 1.98 -21.33
CA ARG A 233 6.91 1.65 -22.46
C ARG A 233 6.10 0.39 -22.17
N THR A 234 6.72 -0.60 -21.53
CA THR A 234 6.07 -1.86 -21.17
C THR A 234 5.08 -1.63 -20.02
N PRO A 235 3.81 -2.05 -20.16
CA PRO A 235 2.83 -1.91 -19.10
C PRO A 235 3.06 -2.92 -17.97
N PHE A 236 3.10 -2.41 -16.73
CA PHE A 236 3.12 -3.16 -15.49
C PHE A 236 1.91 -2.79 -14.63
N PHE A 237 1.50 -3.67 -13.72
CA PHE A 237 0.35 -3.40 -12.84
C PHE A 237 0.56 -2.19 -11.90
N PHE A 238 1.80 -1.73 -11.77
CA PHE A 238 2.25 -0.58 -10.98
C PHE A 238 2.77 0.58 -11.84
N SER A 239 2.63 0.56 -13.19
CA SER A 239 3.22 1.59 -14.06
C SER A 239 2.85 3.02 -13.66
N ALA A 240 1.63 3.22 -13.12
CA ALA A 240 1.18 4.50 -12.60
C ALA A 240 2.08 5.09 -11.49
N ASP A 241 2.77 4.23 -10.73
CA ASP A 241 3.65 4.61 -9.63
C ASP A 241 5.02 5.13 -10.12
N ILE A 242 5.41 4.80 -11.36
CA ILE A 242 6.69 5.18 -11.95
C ILE A 242 6.42 6.08 -13.16
N THR A 243 6.00 7.30 -12.87
CA THR A 243 5.76 8.36 -13.86
C THR A 243 6.32 9.68 -13.34
N PRO A 244 6.58 10.67 -14.22
CA PRO A 244 6.98 12.01 -13.77
C PRO A 244 5.99 12.62 -12.77
N ALA A 245 4.68 12.35 -12.94
CA ALA A 245 3.64 12.84 -12.03
C ALA A 245 3.66 12.16 -10.64
N ALA A 246 4.08 10.89 -10.56
CA ALA A 246 4.17 10.12 -9.33
C ALA A 246 5.49 10.32 -8.57
N ARG A 247 6.49 11.00 -9.17
CA ARG A 247 7.79 11.24 -8.54
C ARG A 247 7.69 11.89 -7.16
N VAL A 248 6.85 12.91 -7.01
CA VAL A 248 6.60 13.61 -5.73
C VAL A 248 6.07 12.65 -4.65
N VAL A 249 5.26 11.67 -5.06
CA VAL A 249 4.68 10.66 -4.19
C VAL A 249 5.77 9.69 -3.73
N ALA A 250 6.59 9.17 -4.65
CA ALA A 250 7.62 8.17 -4.35
C ALA A 250 8.85 8.75 -3.62
N VAL A 251 9.42 9.84 -4.15
CA VAL A 251 10.68 10.43 -3.68
C VAL A 251 10.44 11.37 -2.50
N ASP A 252 9.62 12.42 -2.70
CA ASP A 252 9.44 13.45 -1.67
C ASP A 252 8.65 12.90 -0.47
N GLY A 253 7.72 11.98 -0.72
CA GLY A 253 7.03 11.24 0.33
C GLY A 253 7.98 10.40 1.21
N SER A 254 9.03 9.82 0.62
CA SER A 254 10.07 9.10 1.37
C SER A 254 11.01 10.06 2.10
N ALA A 255 11.37 11.18 1.47
CA ALA A 255 12.17 12.23 2.10
C ALA A 255 11.48 12.80 3.35
N ALA A 256 10.18 13.02 3.29
CA ALA A 256 9.38 13.51 4.42
C ALA A 256 9.40 12.53 5.62
N LEU A 257 9.34 11.21 5.37
CA LEU A 257 9.48 10.21 6.43
C LEU A 257 10.86 10.26 7.08
N VAL A 258 11.92 10.31 6.28
CA VAL A 258 13.30 10.41 6.78
C VAL A 258 13.50 11.68 7.61
N ALA A 259 12.99 12.82 7.14
CA ALA A 259 13.06 14.10 7.85
C ALA A 259 12.33 14.07 9.20
N ALA A 260 11.22 13.31 9.29
CA ALA A 260 10.47 13.11 10.53
C ALA A 260 11.07 12.04 11.46
N GLY A 261 12.24 11.48 11.14
CA GLY A 261 12.90 10.44 11.94
C GLY A 261 12.51 9.01 11.57
N PHE A 262 11.54 8.81 10.68
CA PHE A 262 11.01 7.51 10.24
C PHE A 262 11.81 6.91 9.06
N HIS A 263 13.13 6.92 9.19
CA HIS A 263 14.04 6.49 8.13
C HIS A 263 14.00 4.97 7.87
N ARG A 264 13.80 4.16 8.92
CA ARG A 264 13.65 2.70 8.79
C ARG A 264 12.39 2.34 7.99
N GLU A 265 11.29 3.05 8.24
CA GLU A 265 10.01 2.91 7.57
C GLU A 265 10.08 3.41 6.11
N ALA A 266 10.86 4.46 5.86
CA ALA A 266 11.12 4.95 4.51
C ALA A 266 11.88 3.93 3.66
N MET A 267 12.79 3.16 4.26
CA MET A 267 13.61 2.17 3.56
C MET A 267 12.78 1.12 2.81
N PHE A 268 11.63 0.71 3.38
CA PHE A 268 10.65 -0.15 2.69
C PHE A 268 10.25 0.44 1.32
N TRP A 269 9.84 1.72 1.29
CA TRP A 269 9.36 2.37 0.09
C TRP A 269 10.46 2.64 -0.91
N ILE A 270 11.66 2.91 -0.42
CA ILE A 270 12.83 3.12 -1.26
C ILE A 270 13.14 1.85 -2.05
N VAL A 271 13.25 0.70 -1.37
CA VAL A 271 13.59 -0.57 -1.99
C VAL A 271 12.45 -1.11 -2.88
N ALA A 272 11.19 -0.95 -2.46
CA ALA A 272 10.04 -1.32 -3.30
C ALA A 272 10.01 -0.52 -4.61
N THR A 273 10.29 0.79 -4.53
CA THR A 273 10.33 1.66 -5.72
C THR A 273 11.52 1.33 -6.61
N TYR A 274 12.70 1.07 -6.06
CA TYR A 274 13.86 0.59 -6.83
C TYR A 274 13.52 -0.67 -7.62
N ALA A 275 12.94 -1.67 -6.97
CA ALA A 275 12.61 -2.93 -7.63
C ALA A 275 11.66 -2.73 -8.82
N ARG A 276 10.65 -1.87 -8.65
CA ARG A 276 9.74 -1.47 -9.75
C ARG A 276 10.46 -0.74 -10.88
N CYS A 277 11.38 0.16 -10.56
CA CYS A 277 12.19 0.83 -11.57
C CYS A 277 13.05 -0.17 -12.35
N HIS A 278 13.68 -1.13 -11.67
CA HIS A 278 14.51 -2.15 -12.32
C HIS A 278 13.70 -3.16 -13.15
N LEU A 279 12.46 -3.46 -12.79
CA LEU A 279 11.54 -4.21 -13.65
C LEU A 279 11.27 -3.48 -14.98
N ILE A 280 11.04 -2.17 -14.93
CA ILE A 280 10.86 -1.34 -16.12
C ILE A 280 12.14 -1.27 -16.94
N LEU A 281 13.28 -0.97 -16.30
CA LEU A 281 14.57 -0.84 -16.98
C LEU A 281 14.98 -2.15 -17.64
N ALA A 282 14.73 -3.31 -17.02
CA ALA A 282 15.00 -4.61 -17.63
C ALA A 282 14.19 -4.84 -18.92
N ALA A 283 12.94 -4.37 -18.97
CA ALA A 283 12.09 -4.51 -20.14
C ALA A 283 12.39 -3.46 -21.24
N ASP A 284 12.66 -2.22 -20.86
CA ASP A 284 12.61 -1.07 -21.76
C ASP A 284 13.96 -0.39 -22.02
N ALA A 285 14.99 -0.63 -21.19
CA ALA A 285 16.30 0.00 -21.27
C ALA A 285 17.41 -0.77 -20.50
N ALA A 286 17.65 -2.04 -20.88
CA ALA A 286 18.49 -2.97 -20.10
C ALA A 286 19.91 -2.45 -19.81
N GLU A 287 20.56 -1.78 -20.77
CA GLU A 287 21.90 -1.20 -20.59
C GLU A 287 21.93 -0.12 -19.49
N ARG A 288 20.95 0.78 -19.50
CA ARG A 288 20.76 1.80 -18.45
C ARG A 288 20.44 1.14 -17.10
N GLY A 289 19.66 0.06 -17.14
CA GLY A 289 19.39 -0.78 -15.98
C GLY A 289 20.64 -1.35 -15.34
N ALA A 290 21.58 -1.85 -16.16
CA ALA A 290 22.85 -2.41 -15.70
C ALA A 290 23.76 -1.34 -15.06
N GLU A 291 23.83 -0.13 -15.63
CA GLU A 291 24.58 0.99 -15.04
C GLU A 291 24.08 1.38 -13.64
N LEU A 292 22.76 1.30 -13.43
CA LEU A 292 22.11 1.73 -12.19
C LEU A 292 21.94 0.60 -11.16
N LEU A 293 22.13 -0.66 -11.57
CA LEU A 293 21.93 -1.83 -10.73
C LEU A 293 22.73 -1.82 -9.41
N PRO A 294 24.01 -1.37 -9.38
CA PRO A 294 24.78 -1.34 -8.14
C PRO A 294 24.14 -0.48 -7.03
N LEU A 295 23.37 0.55 -7.40
CA LEU A 295 22.65 1.39 -6.43
C LEU A 295 21.53 0.62 -5.73
N PHE A 296 20.80 -0.20 -6.50
CA PHE A 296 19.75 -1.05 -5.97
C PHE A 296 20.32 -2.20 -5.14
N GLU A 297 21.39 -2.84 -5.61
CA GLU A 297 22.06 -3.93 -4.89
C GLU A 297 22.59 -3.46 -3.53
N ALA A 298 23.16 -2.26 -3.46
CA ALA A 298 23.60 -1.66 -2.18
C ALA A 298 22.43 -1.47 -1.21
N ALA A 299 21.29 -0.93 -1.67
CA ALA A 299 20.11 -0.75 -0.82
C ALA A 299 19.53 -2.09 -0.33
N VAL A 300 19.56 -3.13 -1.16
CA VAL A 300 19.11 -4.49 -0.80
C VAL A 300 20.09 -5.16 0.17
N ALA A 301 21.39 -4.94 0.00
CA ALA A 301 22.42 -5.46 0.89
C ALA A 301 22.30 -4.88 2.30
N ASP A 302 22.00 -3.58 2.42
CA ASP A 302 21.79 -2.91 3.72
C ASP A 302 20.56 -3.42 4.48
N LEU A 303 19.57 -3.99 3.78
CA LEU A 303 18.45 -4.70 4.40
C LEU A 303 18.79 -6.14 4.84
N GLY A 304 20.03 -6.59 4.60
CA GLY A 304 20.47 -7.95 4.90
C GLY A 304 19.81 -9.01 4.01
N VAL A 305 19.39 -8.65 2.79
CA VAL A 305 18.67 -9.52 1.85
C VAL A 305 19.33 -9.60 0.47
N ALA A 306 20.67 -9.52 0.41
CA ALA A 306 21.42 -9.52 -0.84
C ALA A 306 21.20 -10.79 -1.68
N SER A 307 21.21 -11.96 -1.06
CA SER A 307 21.03 -13.25 -1.75
C SER A 307 19.62 -13.82 -1.62
N ALA A 308 19.28 -14.76 -2.51
CA ALA A 308 18.00 -15.50 -2.43
C ALA A 308 17.88 -16.28 -1.11
N ALA A 309 19.00 -16.82 -0.62
CA ALA A 309 19.05 -17.49 0.68
C ALA A 309 18.76 -16.52 1.83
N ASP A 310 19.23 -15.28 1.76
CA ASP A 310 18.94 -14.26 2.78
C ASP A 310 17.45 -13.91 2.79
N ARG A 311 16.85 -13.69 1.60
CA ARG A 311 15.41 -13.44 1.45
C ARG A 311 14.57 -14.60 2.00
N ARG A 312 14.96 -15.84 1.74
CA ARG A 312 14.31 -17.03 2.33
C ARG A 312 14.40 -17.03 3.85
N ARG A 313 15.60 -16.83 4.43
CA ARG A 313 15.77 -16.76 5.90
C ARG A 313 14.92 -15.66 6.53
N ARG A 314 14.84 -14.49 5.88
CA ARG A 314 14.02 -13.37 6.35
C ARG A 314 12.53 -13.66 6.24
N ALA A 315 12.09 -14.33 5.17
CA ALA A 315 10.73 -14.83 5.05
C ALA A 315 10.38 -15.84 6.16
N ASP A 316 11.28 -16.76 6.48
CA ASP A 316 11.10 -17.73 7.58
C ASP A 316 10.99 -17.03 8.94
N ALA A 317 11.80 -15.99 9.19
CA ALA A 317 11.70 -15.18 10.40
C ALA A 317 10.32 -14.49 10.52
N VAL A 318 9.78 -13.96 9.43
CA VAL A 318 8.42 -13.38 9.43
C VAL A 318 7.37 -14.44 9.73
N LEU A 319 7.46 -15.61 9.09
CA LEU A 319 6.52 -16.72 9.33
C LEU A 319 6.56 -17.20 10.79
N ALA A 320 7.75 -17.30 11.38
CA ALA A 320 7.93 -17.65 12.78
C ALA A 320 7.39 -16.58 13.74
N TYR A 321 7.34 -15.32 13.32
CA TYR A 321 6.79 -14.20 14.12
C TYR A 321 5.25 -14.16 14.13
N LEU A 322 4.58 -14.78 13.15
CA LEU A 322 3.11 -14.67 12.99
C LEU A 322 2.28 -15.09 14.22
N PRO A 323 2.62 -16.14 14.98
CA PRO A 323 1.90 -16.45 16.21
C PRO A 323 1.91 -15.29 17.23
N GLY A 324 3.08 -14.68 17.48
CA GLY A 324 3.21 -13.53 18.38
C GLY A 324 2.52 -12.27 17.86
N LEU A 325 2.49 -12.10 16.53
CA LEU A 325 1.70 -11.04 15.89
C LEU A 325 0.19 -11.25 16.07
N TRP A 326 -0.28 -12.50 16.00
CA TRP A 326 -1.67 -12.84 16.25
C TRP A 326 -2.08 -12.53 17.69
N GLU A 327 -1.25 -12.89 18.67
CA GLU A 327 -1.47 -12.51 20.07
C GLU A 327 -1.53 -10.99 20.23
N THR A 328 -0.66 -10.25 19.54
CA THR A 328 -0.68 -8.79 19.52
C THR A 328 -2.01 -8.25 19.00
N ALA A 329 -2.54 -8.84 17.93
CA ALA A 329 -3.82 -8.45 17.34
C ALA A 329 -4.98 -8.65 18.32
N GLU A 330 -5.02 -9.79 19.02
CA GLU A 330 -6.04 -10.05 20.04
C GLU A 330 -5.93 -9.09 21.24
N LEU A 331 -4.71 -8.74 21.66
CA LEU A 331 -4.49 -7.75 22.71
C LEU A 331 -4.96 -6.34 22.29
N VAL A 332 -4.66 -5.91 21.07
CA VAL A 332 -5.16 -4.64 20.51
C VAL A 332 -6.69 -4.66 20.45
N LEU A 333 -7.28 -5.75 19.94
CA LEU A 333 -8.74 -5.90 19.86
C LEU A 333 -9.42 -5.84 21.25
N ALA A 334 -8.77 -6.38 22.29
CA ALA A 334 -9.29 -6.36 23.65
C ALA A 334 -9.11 -5.02 24.37
N ARG A 335 -8.16 -4.19 23.95
CA ARG A 335 -7.79 -2.90 24.58
C ARG A 335 -8.28 -1.67 23.82
N ARG A 336 -9.03 -1.86 22.74
CA ARG A 336 -9.60 -0.79 21.91
C ARG A 336 -10.70 -0.01 22.62
#